data_AF-A0A974A5W4-F1
#
_entry.id   AF-A0A974A5W4-F1
#
_cell.length_a   1.000
_cell.length_b   1.000
_cell.length_c   1.000
_cell.angle_alpha   90.00
_cell.angle_beta   90.00
_cell.angle_gamma   90.00
#
_symmetry.space_group_name_H-M   'P 1'
#
loop_
_entity.id
_entity.type
_entity.pdbx_description
1 polymer ?
#
loop_
_entity_poly.entity_id
_entity_poly.type
_entity_poly.pdbx_seq_one_letter_code
_entity_poly.pdbx_strand_id
1 'polypeptide(L)'
;MTPPDYEYLRKLLKDHSGLDLSADKQYLIESRLLPLARKSGLSGIPDLVAKIRAGSSTHTVQVVEAMTTNETFFFRDKVPFEHFRDTIMPEVLKARAARRSVRIWCAAGSTGQEPYSLAMSLKEMGAALAGWRVEIIATDLSQEVLEKAKAGIYSQFEVQRGLPIQMLVKYFKQSGELWQINPELRSMVQHRQLNLLHDFSALGAFDVVFCRNVLIYFDQDTKINIFNRLARSMETDGFLVLGAAETVVGLTDTFKPIPERRGLYRPSGVRPALAMPRAAMAAGY
;
A
#
# COMPACT_ATOMS: atom_id res chain seq x y z
N MET A 1 -28.93 -5.85 8.66
CA MET A 1 -27.98 -6.97 8.41
C MET A 1 -28.06 -7.91 9.60
N THR A 2 -28.05 -9.23 9.40
CA THR A 2 -28.13 -10.18 10.52
C THR A 2 -26.73 -10.45 11.10
N PRO A 3 -26.60 -10.89 12.38
CA PRO A 3 -25.31 -11.29 12.93
C PRO A 3 -24.56 -12.37 12.11
N PRO A 4 -25.23 -13.40 11.56
CA PRO A 4 -24.59 -14.36 10.65
C PRO A 4 -24.07 -13.75 9.34
N ASP A 5 -24.77 -12.75 8.78
CA ASP A 5 -24.30 -12.03 7.59
C ASP A 5 -23.03 -11.23 7.91
N TYR A 6 -23.02 -10.58 9.08
CA TYR A 6 -21.87 -9.81 9.54
C TYR A 6 -20.64 -10.70 9.70
N GLU A 7 -20.77 -11.84 10.38
CA GLU A 7 -19.66 -12.76 10.59
C GLU A 7 -19.12 -13.34 9.28
N TYR A 8 -20.02 -13.63 8.33
CA TYR A 8 -19.62 -14.06 7.00
C TYR A 8 -18.83 -12.99 6.25
N LEU A 9 -19.30 -11.75 6.24
CA LEU A 9 -18.59 -10.64 5.60
C LEU A 9 -17.24 -10.36 6.27
N ARG A 10 -17.17 -10.42 7.61
CA ARG A 10 -15.93 -10.29 8.37
C ARG A 10 -14.91 -11.33 7.95
N LYS A 11 -15.31 -12.60 7.88
CA LYS A 11 -14.45 -13.68 7.41
C LYS A 11 -14.03 -13.48 5.96
N LEU A 12 -14.97 -13.15 5.07
CA LEU A 12 -14.71 -12.91 3.65
C LEU A 12 -13.66 -11.81 3.45
N LEU A 13 -13.83 -10.67 4.13
CA LEU A 13 -12.95 -9.51 4.05
C LEU A 13 -11.55 -9.83 4.59
N LYS A 14 -11.48 -10.54 5.72
CA LYS A 14 -10.21 -11.01 6.28
C LYS A 14 -9.47 -11.92 5.30
N ASP A 15 -10.16 -12.92 4.75
CA ASP A 15 -9.56 -13.91 3.85
C ASP A 15 -9.09 -13.26 2.51
N HIS A 16 -9.82 -12.26 2.00
CA HIS A 16 -9.52 -11.66 0.69
C HIS A 16 -8.68 -10.38 0.74
N SER A 17 -8.62 -9.67 1.86
CA SER A 17 -7.92 -8.38 1.95
C SER A 17 -7.06 -8.21 3.20
N GLY A 18 -7.18 -9.12 4.17
CA GLY A 18 -6.50 -9.05 5.46
C GLY A 18 -7.21 -8.14 6.47
N LEU A 19 -8.26 -7.42 6.05
CA LEU A 19 -9.00 -6.48 6.88
C LEU A 19 -9.62 -7.19 8.10
N ASP A 20 -9.06 -6.90 9.28
CA ASP A 20 -9.52 -7.43 10.56
C ASP A 20 -10.55 -6.46 11.18
N LEU A 21 -11.84 -6.78 11.00
CA LEU A 21 -12.92 -6.00 11.59
C LEU A 21 -13.26 -6.53 12.98
N SER A 22 -13.36 -5.63 13.96
CA SER A 22 -13.85 -5.93 15.29
C SER A 22 -15.39 -6.01 15.32
N ALA A 23 -15.96 -6.68 16.32
CA ALA A 23 -17.41 -6.92 16.39
C ALA A 23 -18.26 -5.63 16.43
N ASP A 24 -17.71 -4.55 16.99
CA ASP A 24 -18.34 -3.23 17.14
C ASP A 24 -18.33 -2.38 15.86
N LYS A 25 -17.65 -2.83 14.78
CA LYS A 25 -17.54 -2.09 13.52
C LYS A 25 -18.60 -2.43 12.49
N GLN A 26 -19.74 -2.98 12.91
CA GLN A 26 -20.87 -3.31 12.02
C GLN A 26 -21.32 -2.11 11.17
N TYR A 27 -21.38 -0.91 11.77
CA TYR A 27 -21.78 0.32 11.09
C TYR A 27 -20.92 0.65 9.86
N LEU A 28 -19.64 0.24 9.86
CA LEU A 28 -18.72 0.50 8.75
C LEU A 28 -19.11 -0.32 7.51
N ILE A 29 -19.50 -1.58 7.71
CA ILE A 29 -20.03 -2.41 6.63
C ILE A 29 -21.32 -1.80 6.09
N GLU A 30 -22.22 -1.38 6.97
CA GLU A 30 -23.51 -0.82 6.55
C GLU A 30 -23.33 0.46 5.71
N SER A 31 -22.52 1.41 6.20
CA SER A 31 -22.25 2.66 5.50
C SER A 31 -21.59 2.47 4.12
N ARG A 32 -20.72 1.49 3.96
CA ARG A 32 -19.96 1.25 2.71
C ARG A 32 -20.66 0.32 1.73
N LEU A 33 -21.39 -0.68 2.21
CA LEU A 33 -22.01 -1.69 1.34
C LEU A 33 -23.45 -1.35 0.95
N LEU A 34 -24.17 -0.48 1.68
CA LEU A 34 -25.51 -0.03 1.26
C LEU A 34 -25.49 0.70 -0.10
N PRO A 35 -24.58 1.65 -0.37
CA PRO A 35 -24.46 2.27 -1.68
C PRO A 35 -24.15 1.25 -2.79
N LEU A 36 -23.29 0.26 -2.50
CA LEU A 36 -22.96 -0.80 -3.45
C LEU A 36 -24.18 -1.67 -3.77
N ALA A 37 -24.94 -2.10 -2.76
CA ALA A 37 -26.17 -2.87 -2.96
C ALA A 37 -27.16 -2.13 -3.87
N ARG A 38 -27.37 -0.82 -3.62
CA ARG A 38 -28.22 0.04 -4.45
C ARG A 38 -27.72 0.14 -5.90
N LYS A 39 -26.41 0.36 -6.08
CA LYS A 39 -25.78 0.42 -7.41
C LYS A 39 -25.94 -0.90 -8.20
N SER A 40 -25.95 -2.03 -7.49
CA SER A 40 -26.19 -3.36 -8.07
C SER A 40 -27.68 -3.72 -8.23
N GLY A 41 -28.61 -2.80 -7.94
CA GLY A 41 -30.05 -3.04 -8.05
C GLY A 41 -30.61 -4.01 -7.00
N LEU A 42 -29.91 -4.19 -5.87
CA LEU A 42 -30.31 -5.08 -4.78
C LEU A 42 -31.06 -4.30 -3.68
N SER A 43 -31.94 -4.99 -2.95
CA SER A 43 -32.76 -4.33 -1.91
C SER A 43 -31.95 -3.95 -0.66
N GLY A 44 -30.79 -4.59 -0.46
CA GLY A 44 -29.88 -4.28 0.63
C GLY A 44 -28.71 -5.26 0.74
N ILE A 45 -28.00 -5.17 1.87
CA ILE A 45 -26.84 -6.03 2.17
C ILE A 45 -27.19 -7.53 2.25
N PRO A 46 -28.35 -7.97 2.78
CA PRO A 46 -28.68 -9.40 2.79
C PRO A 46 -28.70 -10.03 1.40
N ASP A 47 -29.26 -9.34 0.40
CA ASP A 47 -29.25 -9.80 -1.00
C ASP A 47 -27.83 -9.87 -1.56
N LEU A 48 -27.00 -8.88 -1.22
CA LEU A 48 -25.59 -8.85 -1.62
C LEU A 48 -24.83 -10.05 -1.04
N VAL A 49 -25.05 -10.37 0.23
CA VAL A 49 -24.48 -11.56 0.89
C VAL A 49 -24.99 -12.84 0.23
N ALA A 50 -26.27 -12.93 -0.10
CA ALA A 50 -26.85 -14.08 -0.79
C ALA A 50 -26.19 -14.31 -2.16
N LYS A 51 -25.96 -13.24 -2.94
CA LYS A 51 -25.24 -13.31 -4.23
C LYS A 51 -23.80 -13.82 -4.05
N ILE A 52 -23.09 -13.33 -3.05
CA ILE A 52 -21.70 -13.76 -2.78
C ILE A 52 -21.66 -15.23 -2.36
N ARG A 53 -22.57 -15.67 -1.47
CA ARG A 53 -22.69 -17.07 -1.06
C ARG A 53 -23.03 -18.01 -2.22
N ALA A 54 -23.78 -17.52 -3.21
CA ALA A 54 -24.06 -18.24 -4.45
C ALA A 54 -22.87 -18.26 -5.44
N GLY A 55 -21.69 -17.75 -5.06
CA GLY A 55 -20.46 -17.84 -5.86
C GLY A 55 -20.19 -16.65 -6.77
N SER A 56 -20.88 -15.52 -6.60
CA SER A 56 -20.67 -14.34 -7.43
C SER A 56 -19.31 -13.66 -7.16
N SER A 57 -18.29 -13.98 -7.96
CA SER A 57 -16.96 -13.36 -7.89
C SER A 57 -16.96 -11.83 -8.06
N THR A 58 -17.81 -11.28 -8.95
CA THR A 58 -17.92 -9.83 -9.17
C THR A 58 -18.31 -9.08 -7.90
N HIS A 59 -19.38 -9.52 -7.23
CA HIS A 59 -19.83 -8.92 -5.97
C HIS A 59 -18.80 -9.12 -4.85
N THR A 60 -18.08 -10.24 -4.82
CA THR A 60 -16.96 -10.44 -3.86
C THR A 60 -15.90 -9.36 -4.03
N VAL A 61 -15.42 -9.14 -5.26
CA VAL A 61 -14.42 -8.10 -5.55
C VAL A 61 -14.94 -6.72 -5.17
N GLN A 62 -16.16 -6.38 -5.57
CA GLN A 62 -16.77 -5.08 -5.27
C GLN A 62 -16.92 -4.83 -3.76
N VAL A 63 -17.32 -5.85 -2.98
CA VAL A 63 -17.40 -5.74 -1.52
C VAL A 63 -16.03 -5.52 -0.90
N VAL A 64 -15.03 -6.28 -1.35
CA VAL A 64 -13.66 -6.14 -0.86
C VAL A 64 -13.13 -4.73 -1.16
N GLU A 65 -13.30 -4.24 -2.39
CA GLU A 65 -12.87 -2.90 -2.78
C GLU A 65 -13.60 -1.80 -1.99
N ALA A 66 -14.93 -1.90 -1.86
CA ALA A 66 -15.73 -0.93 -1.10
C ALA A 66 -15.32 -0.86 0.38
N MET A 67 -14.76 -1.93 0.93
CA MET A 67 -14.31 -2.00 2.33
C MET A 67 -12.85 -1.55 2.52
N THR A 68 -12.10 -1.27 1.46
CA THR A 68 -10.77 -0.67 1.58
C THR A 68 -10.86 0.76 2.14
N THR A 69 -9.89 1.18 2.94
CA THR A 69 -9.80 2.57 3.44
C THR A 69 -8.64 3.25 2.73
N ASN A 70 -8.96 4.19 1.84
CA ASN A 70 -8.02 4.77 0.89
C ASN A 70 -7.63 6.22 1.22
N GLU A 71 -7.51 6.55 2.51
CA GLU A 71 -7.09 7.91 2.88
C GLU A 71 -5.60 8.10 2.64
N THR A 72 -5.26 9.00 1.72
CA THR A 72 -3.88 9.38 1.40
C THR A 72 -3.82 10.84 0.96
N PHE A 73 -2.64 11.45 1.05
CA PHE A 73 -2.38 12.81 0.61
C PHE A 73 -0.89 13.00 0.29
N PHE A 74 -0.57 14.03 -0.50
CA PHE A 74 0.79 14.28 -0.94
C PHE A 74 1.69 14.58 0.27
N PHE A 75 2.89 14.01 0.26
CA PHE A 75 3.87 14.17 1.34
C PHE A 75 3.31 13.86 2.75
N ARG A 76 2.42 12.87 2.86
CA ARG A 76 1.82 12.43 4.14
C ARG A 76 2.87 12.11 5.18
N ASP A 77 2.77 12.74 6.35
CA ASP A 77 3.78 12.75 7.41
C ASP A 77 5.15 13.15 6.83
N LYS A 78 5.48 14.44 6.86
CA LYS A 78 6.69 15.02 6.23
C LYS A 78 7.99 14.19 6.43
N VAL A 79 8.15 13.59 7.61
CA VAL A 79 9.34 12.85 8.07
C VAL A 79 9.76 11.71 7.11
N PRO A 80 8.90 10.76 6.69
CA PRO A 80 9.22 9.76 5.66
C PRO A 80 9.90 10.31 4.40
N PHE A 81 9.46 11.46 3.89
CA PHE A 81 10.02 12.06 2.67
C PHE A 81 11.32 12.83 2.95
N GLU A 82 11.50 13.37 4.16
CA GLU A 82 12.79 13.87 4.63
C GLU A 82 13.80 12.73 4.77
N HIS A 83 13.42 11.62 5.39
CA HIS A 83 14.25 10.41 5.45
C HIS A 83 14.62 9.89 4.06
N PHE A 84 13.66 9.90 3.13
CA PHE A 84 13.91 9.51 1.74
C PHE A 84 15.00 10.35 1.09
N ARG A 85 14.87 11.68 1.18
CA ARG A 85 15.80 12.63 0.56
C ARG A 85 17.17 12.67 1.26
N ASP A 86 17.18 12.76 2.58
CA ASP A 86 18.37 13.12 3.35
C ASP A 86 19.18 11.90 3.78
N THR A 87 18.68 10.69 3.57
CA THR A 87 19.34 9.47 4.07
C THR A 87 19.21 8.28 3.17
N ILE A 88 17.98 7.86 2.87
CA ILE A 88 17.75 6.64 2.08
C ILE A 88 18.43 6.80 0.72
N MET A 89 18.11 7.86 -0.02
CA MET A 89 18.66 8.05 -1.36
C MET A 89 20.19 8.26 -1.35
N PRO A 90 20.79 9.12 -0.50
CA PRO A 90 22.25 9.21 -0.40
C PRO A 90 22.96 7.87 -0.17
N GLU A 91 22.46 7.04 0.74
CA GLU A 91 23.04 5.72 1.03
C GLU A 91 22.84 4.74 -0.13
N VAL A 92 21.62 4.67 -0.68
CA VAL A 92 21.31 3.79 -1.82
C VAL A 92 22.12 4.16 -3.06
N LEU A 93 22.26 5.45 -3.38
CA LEU A 93 23.07 5.89 -4.52
C LEU A 93 24.55 5.53 -4.35
N LYS A 94 25.08 5.61 -3.13
CA LYS A 94 26.45 5.14 -2.84
C LYS A 94 26.56 3.63 -3.02
N ALA A 95 25.64 2.86 -2.44
CA ALA A 95 25.66 1.40 -2.47
C ALA A 95 25.42 0.83 -3.88
N ARG A 96 24.70 1.55 -4.75
CA ARG A 96 24.34 1.12 -6.12
C ARG A 96 25.16 1.79 -7.22
N ALA A 97 26.21 2.52 -6.87
CA ALA A 97 27.00 3.31 -7.83
C ALA A 97 27.50 2.50 -9.03
N ALA A 98 27.82 1.21 -8.84
CA ALA A 98 28.27 0.32 -9.91
C ALA A 98 27.17 0.00 -10.94
N ARG A 99 25.93 -0.23 -10.49
CA ARG A 99 24.80 -0.59 -11.39
C ARG A 99 23.94 0.60 -11.81
N ARG A 100 24.09 1.76 -11.15
CA ARG A 100 23.36 3.01 -11.40
C ARG A 100 21.85 2.80 -11.57
N SER A 101 21.27 1.92 -10.77
CA SER A 101 19.84 1.66 -10.78
C SER A 101 19.28 1.54 -9.38
N VAL A 102 18.06 2.03 -9.19
CA VAL A 102 17.33 2.01 -7.92
C VAL A 102 15.91 1.53 -8.18
N ARG A 103 15.42 0.60 -7.37
CA ARG A 103 14.02 0.13 -7.42
C ARG A 103 13.31 0.48 -6.12
N ILE A 104 12.19 1.16 -6.24
CA ILE A 104 11.37 1.61 -5.11
C ILE A 104 9.99 0.98 -5.24
N TRP A 105 9.48 0.43 -4.15
CA TRP A 105 8.11 -0.09 -4.08
C TRP A 105 7.29 0.74 -3.11
N CYS A 106 6.16 1.26 -3.58
CA CYS A 106 5.08 1.80 -2.75
C CYS A 106 3.97 0.74 -2.64
N ALA A 107 3.97 0.01 -1.53
CA ALA A 107 3.00 -1.01 -1.16
C ALA A 107 1.77 -0.34 -0.53
N ALA A 108 0.60 -0.52 -1.15
CA ALA A 108 -0.64 0.22 -0.88
C ALA A 108 -0.56 1.70 -1.30
N GLY A 109 -0.19 1.93 -2.57
CA GLY A 109 -0.03 3.27 -3.14
C GLY A 109 -1.32 4.06 -3.32
N SER A 110 -2.49 3.44 -3.12
CA SER A 110 -3.81 4.06 -3.14
C SER A 110 -4.03 4.92 -4.38
N THR A 111 -4.57 6.14 -4.23
CA THR A 111 -4.84 7.07 -5.34
C THR A 111 -3.59 7.79 -5.89
N GLY A 112 -2.38 7.32 -5.56
CA GLY A 112 -1.12 7.71 -6.21
C GLY A 112 -0.34 8.85 -5.57
N GLN A 113 -0.84 9.49 -4.52
CA GLN A 113 -0.18 10.64 -3.90
C GLN A 113 1.19 10.28 -3.31
N GLU A 114 1.33 9.12 -2.66
CA GLU A 114 2.62 8.67 -2.12
C GLU A 114 3.67 8.40 -3.23
N PRO A 115 3.41 7.54 -4.25
CA PRO A 115 4.40 7.30 -5.28
C PRO A 115 4.72 8.56 -6.11
N TYR A 116 3.77 9.48 -6.30
CA TYR A 116 4.06 10.75 -6.96
C TYR A 116 4.85 11.72 -6.08
N SER A 117 4.69 11.67 -4.75
CA SER A 117 5.54 12.43 -3.82
C SER A 117 7.00 11.94 -3.89
N LEU A 118 7.20 10.64 -4.04
CA LEU A 118 8.53 10.05 -4.29
C LEU A 118 9.08 10.46 -5.67
N ALA A 119 8.27 10.40 -6.72
CA ALA A 119 8.66 10.81 -8.06
C ALA A 119 9.08 12.30 -8.12
N MET A 120 8.31 13.19 -7.48
CA MET A 120 8.67 14.60 -7.34
C MET A 120 9.96 14.78 -6.55
N SER A 121 10.12 14.06 -5.43
CA SER A 121 11.34 14.11 -4.62
C SER A 121 12.58 13.71 -5.43
N LEU A 122 12.48 12.65 -6.25
CA LEU A 122 13.54 12.22 -7.15
C LEU A 122 13.83 13.28 -8.23
N LYS A 123 12.81 13.90 -8.82
CA LYS A 123 13.02 14.99 -9.79
C LYS A 123 13.75 16.18 -9.19
N GLU A 124 13.46 16.55 -7.95
CA GLU A 124 14.19 17.62 -7.25
C GLU A 124 15.66 17.28 -6.95
N MET A 125 16.05 16.00 -6.95
CA MET A 125 17.47 15.62 -6.80
C MET A 125 18.33 15.98 -8.03
N GLY A 126 17.69 16.25 -9.18
CA GLY A 126 18.33 16.79 -10.38
C GLY A 126 19.60 16.03 -10.80
N ALA A 127 20.72 16.74 -10.85
CA ALA A 127 22.01 16.22 -11.32
C ALA A 127 22.53 15.00 -10.54
N ALA A 128 22.13 14.82 -9.26
CA ALA A 128 22.52 13.66 -8.47
C ALA A 128 22.00 12.34 -9.06
N LEU A 129 20.91 12.39 -9.82
CA LEU A 129 20.33 11.23 -10.52
C LEU A 129 20.65 11.18 -12.02
N ALA A 130 21.53 12.05 -12.52
CA ALA A 130 21.93 12.01 -13.93
C ALA A 130 22.49 10.63 -14.29
N GLY A 131 21.96 9.97 -15.32
CA GLY A 131 22.38 8.63 -15.73
C GLY A 131 22.04 7.50 -14.75
N TRP A 132 21.09 7.72 -13.83
CA TRP A 132 20.51 6.67 -12.99
C TRP A 132 19.20 6.14 -13.60
N ARG A 133 19.00 4.83 -13.55
CA ARG A 133 17.72 4.18 -13.85
C ARG A 133 16.92 3.98 -12.57
N VAL A 134 15.90 4.81 -12.34
CA VAL A 134 15.01 4.70 -11.18
C VAL A 134 13.67 4.12 -11.60
N GLU A 135 13.22 3.08 -10.92
CA GLU A 135 11.92 2.44 -11.13
C GLU A 135 11.09 2.58 -9.85
N ILE A 136 9.89 3.17 -9.96
CA ILE A 136 8.90 3.20 -8.88
C ILE A 136 7.77 2.25 -9.26
N ILE A 137 7.56 1.20 -8.48
CA ILE A 137 6.38 0.35 -8.58
C ILE A 137 5.42 0.76 -7.47
N ALA A 138 4.18 1.08 -7.82
CA ALA A 138 3.11 1.33 -6.88
C ALA A 138 2.06 0.24 -7.00
N THR A 139 1.73 -0.41 -5.89
CA THR A 139 0.72 -1.46 -5.89
C THR A 139 -0.42 -1.19 -4.95
N ASP A 140 -1.62 -1.63 -5.32
CA ASP A 140 -2.78 -1.57 -4.45
C ASP A 140 -3.73 -2.76 -4.72
N LEU A 141 -4.57 -3.08 -3.75
CA LEU A 141 -5.62 -4.09 -3.91
C LEU A 141 -6.75 -3.56 -4.80
N SER A 142 -7.12 -2.30 -4.63
CA SER A 142 -8.25 -1.69 -5.32
C SER A 142 -7.87 -1.25 -6.73
N GLN A 143 -8.58 -1.77 -7.73
CA GLN A 143 -8.40 -1.34 -9.12
C GLN A 143 -8.86 0.10 -9.32
N GLU A 144 -9.95 0.50 -8.64
CA GLU A 144 -10.51 1.86 -8.72
C GLU A 144 -9.48 2.94 -8.36
N VAL A 145 -8.77 2.78 -7.23
CA VAL A 145 -7.76 3.77 -6.82
C VAL A 145 -6.54 3.76 -7.74
N LEU A 146 -6.17 2.60 -8.30
CA LEU A 146 -5.09 2.50 -9.28
C LEU A 146 -5.42 3.21 -10.58
N GLU A 147 -6.66 3.11 -11.08
CA GLU A 147 -7.07 3.85 -12.27
C GLU A 147 -7.05 5.37 -12.03
N LYS A 148 -7.50 5.82 -10.85
CA LYS A 148 -7.35 7.23 -10.45
C LYS A 148 -5.88 7.66 -10.38
N ALA A 149 -5.01 6.82 -9.80
CA ALA A 149 -3.58 7.09 -9.71
C ALA A 149 -2.92 7.19 -11.10
N LYS A 150 -3.25 6.29 -12.02
CA LYS A 150 -2.78 6.31 -13.41
C LYS A 150 -3.26 7.56 -14.16
N ALA A 151 -4.53 7.95 -13.96
CA ALA A 151 -5.05 9.18 -14.54
C ALA A 151 -4.31 10.41 -13.98
N GLY A 152 -3.92 10.37 -12.71
CA GLY A 152 -3.17 11.43 -12.04
C GLY A 152 -3.95 12.75 -11.98
N ILE A 153 -5.27 12.66 -11.87
CA ILE A 153 -6.19 13.80 -11.80
C ILE A 153 -6.70 13.92 -10.37
N TYR A 154 -6.59 15.12 -9.82
CA TYR A 154 -6.86 15.42 -8.42
C TYR A 154 -7.68 16.70 -8.30
N SER A 155 -8.54 16.75 -7.29
CA SER A 155 -9.29 17.96 -6.94
C SER A 155 -8.38 19.03 -6.33
N GLN A 156 -8.88 20.28 -6.29
CA GLN A 156 -8.24 21.39 -5.58
C GLN A 156 -7.87 21.02 -4.13
N PHE A 157 -8.79 20.36 -3.41
CA PHE A 157 -8.57 19.94 -2.03
C PHE A 157 -7.40 18.96 -1.90
N GLU A 158 -7.33 17.96 -2.78
CA GLU A 158 -6.27 16.94 -2.74
C GLU A 158 -4.89 17.52 -3.02
N VAL A 159 -4.77 18.43 -3.99
CA VAL A 159 -3.49 19.08 -4.31
C VAL A 159 -3.07 20.15 -3.30
N GLN A 160 -3.99 20.65 -2.47
CA GLN A 160 -3.64 21.58 -1.38
C GLN A 160 -3.28 20.85 -0.08
N ARG A 161 -3.59 19.56 0.03
CA ARG A 161 -3.32 18.76 1.24
C ARG A 161 -1.91 18.18 1.18
N GLY A 162 -0.96 18.88 1.83
CA GLY A 162 0.41 18.43 2.07
C GLY A 162 1.43 18.67 0.95
N LEU A 163 0.97 18.98 -0.27
CA LEU A 163 1.83 19.31 -1.41
C LEU A 163 2.40 20.74 -1.29
N PRO A 164 3.73 20.94 -1.33
CA PRO A 164 4.30 22.28 -1.38
C PRO A 164 3.86 23.04 -2.64
N ILE A 165 3.47 24.32 -2.50
CA ILE A 165 2.94 25.13 -3.61
C ILE A 165 3.90 25.22 -4.81
N GLN A 166 5.20 25.28 -4.55
CA GLN A 166 6.23 25.31 -5.59
C GLN A 166 6.21 24.04 -6.45
N MET A 167 5.97 22.88 -5.82
CA MET A 167 5.83 21.61 -6.53
C MET A 167 4.51 21.53 -7.28
N LEU A 168 3.41 22.06 -6.73
CA LEU A 168 2.13 22.14 -7.44
C LEU A 168 2.27 22.90 -8.77
N VAL A 169 2.84 24.11 -8.72
CA VAL A 169 3.04 24.96 -9.91
C VAL A 169 3.98 24.31 -10.92
N LYS A 170 5.01 23.60 -10.46
CA LYS A 170 6.02 22.95 -11.32
C LYS A 170 5.52 21.66 -11.97
N TYR A 171 4.75 20.86 -11.24
CA TYR A 171 4.47 19.47 -11.59
C TYR A 171 3.03 19.15 -11.96
N PHE A 172 2.13 20.12 -11.89
CA PHE A 172 0.74 19.93 -12.28
C PHE A 172 0.32 20.99 -13.29
N LYS A 173 -0.71 20.63 -14.05
CA LYS A 173 -1.46 21.54 -14.91
C LYS A 173 -2.90 21.60 -14.43
N GLN A 174 -3.41 22.81 -14.25
CA GLN A 174 -4.81 23.02 -13.92
C GLN A 174 -5.65 22.94 -15.21
N SER A 175 -6.77 22.22 -15.15
CA SER A 175 -7.78 22.13 -16.20
C SER A 175 -9.16 22.28 -15.57
N GLY A 176 -9.69 23.50 -15.58
CA GLY A 176 -10.89 23.85 -14.82
C GLY A 176 -10.65 23.73 -13.31
N GLU A 177 -11.49 22.96 -12.63
CA GLU A 177 -11.40 22.73 -11.18
C GLU A 177 -10.45 21.58 -10.79
N LEU A 178 -9.91 20.87 -11.77
CA LEU A 178 -9.06 19.70 -11.58
C LEU A 178 -7.61 20.01 -11.90
N TRP A 179 -6.72 19.26 -11.25
CA TRP A 179 -5.29 19.33 -11.44
C TRP A 179 -4.78 17.98 -11.93
N GLN A 180 -4.03 17.99 -13.02
CA GLN A 180 -3.42 16.79 -13.54
C GLN A 180 -1.91 16.85 -13.38
N ILE A 181 -1.34 15.81 -12.78
CA ILE A 181 0.12 15.69 -12.65
C ILE A 181 0.75 15.48 -14.03
N ASN A 182 1.93 16.07 -14.22
CA ASN A 182 2.64 16.05 -15.50
C ASN A 182 2.88 14.61 -16.00
N PRO A 183 2.75 14.37 -17.32
CA PRO A 183 2.91 13.03 -17.90
C PRO A 183 4.30 12.43 -17.63
N GLU A 184 5.32 13.25 -17.52
CA GLU A 184 6.68 12.82 -17.17
C GLU A 184 6.72 12.12 -15.80
N LEU A 185 6.09 12.68 -14.77
CA LEU A 185 6.01 12.04 -13.45
C LEU A 185 5.14 10.79 -13.47
N ARG A 186 4.05 10.78 -14.25
CA ARG A 186 3.24 9.57 -14.45
C ARG A 186 4.06 8.43 -15.04
N SER A 187 4.92 8.73 -16.00
CA SER A 187 5.78 7.72 -16.64
C SER A 187 6.85 7.14 -15.69
N MET A 188 7.15 7.80 -14.56
CA MET A 188 8.08 7.28 -13.55
C MET A 188 7.47 6.20 -12.65
N VAL A 189 6.14 6.10 -12.61
CA VAL A 189 5.42 5.21 -11.68
C VAL A 189 4.70 4.12 -12.46
N GLN A 190 5.04 2.86 -12.17
CA GLN A 190 4.32 1.71 -12.67
C GLN A 190 3.27 1.26 -11.65
N HIS A 191 2.00 1.40 -12.01
CA HIS A 191 0.88 0.94 -11.19
C HIS A 191 0.53 -0.52 -11.49
N ARG A 192 0.45 -1.37 -10.47
CA ARG A 192 0.03 -2.79 -10.60
C ARG A 192 -0.97 -3.17 -9.50
N GLN A 193 -1.95 -4.00 -9.83
CA GLN A 193 -2.83 -4.57 -8.82
C GLN A 193 -2.08 -5.66 -8.05
N LEU A 194 -2.12 -5.62 -6.72
CA LEU A 194 -1.51 -6.61 -5.86
C LEU A 194 -2.17 -6.67 -4.49
N ASN A 195 -2.43 -7.89 -4.01
CA ASN A 195 -2.83 -8.13 -2.63
C ASN A 195 -1.61 -8.50 -1.78
N LEU A 196 -1.35 -7.76 -0.69
CA LEU A 196 -0.22 -8.03 0.23
C LEU A 196 -0.30 -9.38 0.94
N LEU A 197 -1.49 -10.01 0.95
CA LEU A 197 -1.66 -11.36 1.44
C LEU A 197 -1.04 -12.41 0.53
N HIS A 198 -0.95 -12.13 -0.77
CA HIS A 198 -0.48 -13.08 -1.78
C HIS A 198 1.04 -13.04 -1.92
N ASP A 199 1.57 -13.98 -2.69
CA ASP A 199 2.97 -13.93 -3.09
C ASP A 199 3.23 -12.76 -4.04
N PHE A 200 4.31 -12.03 -3.77
CA PHE A 200 4.76 -10.90 -4.57
C PHE A 200 6.22 -11.05 -5.01
N SER A 201 6.75 -12.27 -4.97
CA SER A 201 8.11 -12.59 -5.42
C SER A 201 8.35 -12.22 -6.89
N ALA A 202 7.30 -12.27 -7.72
CA ALA A 202 7.33 -11.86 -9.13
C ALA A 202 7.65 -10.36 -9.34
N LEU A 203 7.55 -9.53 -8.31
CA LEU A 203 7.99 -8.12 -8.39
C LEU A 203 9.53 -7.97 -8.32
N GLY A 204 10.25 -9.00 -7.89
CA GLY A 204 11.69 -8.99 -7.68
C GLY A 204 12.11 -8.28 -6.39
N ALA A 205 13.40 -7.91 -6.32
CA ALA A 205 13.98 -7.25 -5.15
C ALA A 205 13.95 -5.70 -5.26
N PHE A 206 13.77 -5.02 -4.13
CA PHE A 206 13.70 -3.57 -4.03
C PHE A 206 14.78 -3.00 -3.11
N ASP A 207 15.28 -1.81 -3.47
CA ASP A 207 16.21 -1.03 -2.63
C ASP A 207 15.45 -0.32 -1.50
N VAL A 208 14.23 0.12 -1.78
CA VAL A 208 13.38 0.85 -0.84
C VAL A 208 11.95 0.37 -0.95
N VAL A 209 11.32 0.10 0.19
CA VAL A 209 9.89 -0.23 0.28
C VAL A 209 9.20 0.74 1.21
N PHE A 210 8.21 1.45 0.69
CA PHE A 210 7.22 2.19 1.46
C PHE A 210 6.01 1.28 1.66
N CYS A 211 5.67 0.96 2.91
CA CYS A 211 4.50 0.16 3.28
C CYS A 211 3.81 0.87 4.44
N ARG A 212 3.10 1.95 4.12
CA ARG A 212 2.63 2.94 5.11
C ARG A 212 1.13 2.96 5.22
N ASN A 213 0.64 3.07 6.45
CA ASN A 213 -0.76 3.24 6.80
C ASN A 213 -1.68 2.13 6.28
N VAL A 214 -1.16 0.91 6.12
CA VAL A 214 -1.92 -0.25 5.61
C VAL A 214 -1.93 -1.41 6.60
N LEU A 215 -0.82 -1.64 7.31
CA LEU A 215 -0.68 -2.74 8.26
C LEU A 215 -1.53 -2.52 9.52
N ILE A 216 -2.01 -1.29 9.75
CA ILE A 216 -2.96 -0.97 10.83
C ILE A 216 -4.30 -1.70 10.68
N TYR A 217 -4.65 -2.19 9.48
CA TYR A 217 -5.90 -2.90 9.21
C TYR A 217 -5.81 -4.42 9.40
N PHE A 218 -4.62 -4.94 9.64
CA PHE A 218 -4.35 -6.37 9.71
C PHE A 218 -4.18 -6.83 11.17
N ASP A 219 -4.42 -8.12 11.43
CA ASP A 219 -4.07 -8.74 12.71
C ASP A 219 -2.56 -8.99 12.82
N GLN A 220 -2.09 -9.41 14.00
CA GLN A 220 -0.66 -9.60 14.25
C GLN A 220 -0.05 -10.68 13.35
N ASP A 221 -0.69 -11.84 13.21
CA ASP A 221 -0.19 -12.94 12.39
C ASP A 221 -0.03 -12.54 10.92
N THR A 222 -1.00 -11.78 10.39
CA THR A 222 -0.96 -11.26 9.03
C THR A 222 0.21 -10.28 8.85
N LYS A 223 0.43 -9.37 9.80
CA LYS A 223 1.58 -8.43 9.76
C LYS A 223 2.90 -9.16 9.74
N ILE A 224 3.09 -10.16 10.60
CA ILE A 224 4.32 -10.95 10.69
C ILE A 224 4.60 -11.64 9.35
N ASN A 225 3.58 -12.27 8.76
CA ASN A 225 3.70 -12.92 7.47
C ASN A 225 4.05 -11.95 6.33
N ILE A 226 3.45 -10.74 6.33
CA ILE A 226 3.79 -9.69 5.37
C ILE A 226 5.23 -9.24 5.56
N PHE A 227 5.69 -8.95 6.77
CA PHE A 227 7.09 -8.56 7.01
C PHE A 227 8.08 -9.63 6.52
N ASN A 228 7.82 -10.91 6.79
CA ASN A 228 8.67 -11.99 6.31
C ASN A 228 8.75 -12.06 4.78
N ARG A 229 7.64 -11.75 4.07
CA ARG A 229 7.65 -11.66 2.59
C ARG A 229 8.33 -10.38 2.08
N LEU A 230 8.11 -9.24 2.74
CA LEU A 230 8.77 -7.97 2.41
C LEU A 230 10.29 -8.12 2.51
N ALA A 231 10.81 -8.70 3.59
CA ALA A 231 12.24 -8.92 3.79
C ALA A 231 12.88 -9.76 2.68
N ARG A 232 12.13 -10.73 2.10
CA ARG A 232 12.59 -11.54 0.96
C ARG A 232 12.57 -10.80 -0.37
N SER A 233 11.79 -9.73 -0.47
CA SER A 233 11.65 -8.90 -1.67
C SER A 233 12.49 -7.63 -1.59
N MET A 234 13.45 -7.57 -0.65
CA MET A 234 14.29 -6.41 -0.42
C MET A 234 15.77 -6.78 -0.51
N GLU A 235 16.57 -5.84 -0.99
CA GLU A 235 18.02 -5.91 -0.86
C GLU A 235 18.42 -5.93 0.61
N THR A 236 19.48 -6.65 0.98
CA THR A 236 19.86 -6.87 2.38
C THR A 236 20.26 -5.58 3.10
N ASP A 237 20.74 -4.58 2.36
CA ASP A 237 21.08 -3.22 2.81
C ASP A 237 20.00 -2.18 2.44
N GLY A 238 18.81 -2.63 2.03
CA GLY A 238 17.67 -1.78 1.66
C GLY A 238 16.95 -1.15 2.86
N PHE A 239 15.91 -0.36 2.56
CA PHE A 239 15.14 0.40 3.54
C PHE A 239 13.65 0.09 3.50
N LEU A 240 13.06 -0.15 4.67
CA LEU A 240 11.62 -0.25 4.86
C LEU A 240 11.12 1.01 5.58
N VAL A 241 10.11 1.65 5.03
CA VAL A 241 9.45 2.84 5.59
C VAL A 241 8.03 2.48 5.97
N LEU A 242 7.68 2.67 7.24
CA LEU A 242 6.34 2.44 7.79
C LEU A 242 5.66 3.76 8.20
N GLY A 243 4.35 3.72 8.35
CA GLY A 243 3.55 4.84 8.83
C GLY A 243 3.78 5.12 10.32
N ALA A 244 3.39 6.31 10.78
CA ALA A 244 3.68 6.77 12.14
C ALA A 244 3.08 5.90 13.28
N ALA A 245 2.02 5.14 12.97
CA ALA A 245 1.31 4.24 13.88
C ALA A 245 1.70 2.76 13.70
N GLU A 246 2.71 2.46 12.89
CA GLU A 246 3.16 1.11 12.56
C GLU A 246 4.57 0.87 13.12
N THR A 247 4.85 -0.38 13.49
CA THR A 247 6.15 -0.78 14.02
C THR A 247 6.44 -2.25 13.73
N VAL A 248 7.72 -2.61 13.64
CA VAL A 248 8.18 -4.01 13.59
C VAL A 248 8.43 -4.58 15.00
N VAL A 249 8.59 -3.71 16.00
CA VAL A 249 8.97 -4.07 17.37
C VAL A 249 7.87 -4.90 18.01
N GLY A 250 8.24 -6.05 18.57
CA GLY A 250 7.30 -7.01 19.15
C GLY A 250 6.53 -7.85 18.12
N LEU A 251 6.82 -7.70 16.82
CA LEU A 251 6.20 -8.50 15.76
C LEU A 251 7.24 -9.37 15.03
N THR A 252 8.42 -8.86 14.72
CA THR A 252 9.42 -9.59 13.92
C THR A 252 10.85 -9.11 14.15
N ASP A 253 11.80 -10.04 14.00
CA ASP A 253 13.24 -9.75 13.99
C ASP A 253 13.83 -9.64 12.57
N THR A 254 12.99 -9.77 11.53
CA THR A 254 13.44 -9.65 10.12
C THR A 254 13.80 -8.23 9.72
N PHE A 255 13.38 -7.24 10.52
CA PHE A 255 13.71 -5.83 10.35
C PHE A 255 14.21 -5.23 11.65
N LYS A 256 15.17 -4.32 11.55
CA LYS A 256 15.72 -3.57 12.69
C LYS A 256 15.43 -2.08 12.51
N PRO A 257 14.94 -1.38 13.56
CA PRO A 257 14.78 0.07 13.51
C PRO A 257 16.13 0.75 13.34
N ILE A 258 16.16 1.85 12.59
CA ILE A 258 17.33 2.71 12.55
C ILE A 258 17.26 3.70 13.71
N PRO A 259 18.29 3.79 14.57
CA PRO A 259 18.31 4.74 15.68
C PRO A 259 17.97 6.16 15.24
N GLU A 260 17.18 6.85 16.07
CA GLU A 260 16.77 8.26 15.90
C GLU A 260 15.96 8.57 14.62
N ARG A 261 15.56 7.55 13.85
CA ARG A 261 14.84 7.69 12.58
C ARG A 261 13.53 6.93 12.64
N ARG A 262 12.53 7.56 13.25
CA ARG A 262 11.22 6.96 13.48
C ARG A 262 10.59 6.50 12.17
N GLY A 263 10.05 5.27 12.18
CA GLY A 263 9.38 4.68 11.02
C GLY A 263 10.32 4.16 9.93
N LEU A 264 11.64 4.20 10.15
CA LEU A 264 12.65 3.71 9.21
C LEU A 264 13.35 2.47 9.74
N TYR A 265 13.44 1.44 8.90
CA TYR A 265 13.96 0.12 9.25
C TYR A 265 14.88 -0.42 8.15
N ARG A 266 15.77 -1.36 8.51
CA ARG A 266 16.57 -2.16 7.56
C ARG A 266 16.31 -3.66 7.74
N PRO A 267 16.40 -4.48 6.68
CA PRO A 267 16.44 -5.92 6.82
C PRO A 267 17.56 -6.34 7.78
N SER A 268 17.29 -7.30 8.65
CA SER A 268 18.25 -7.75 9.66
C SER A 268 19.28 -8.76 9.13
N GLY A 269 19.09 -9.26 7.90
CA GLY A 269 19.85 -10.38 7.33
C GLY A 269 19.43 -11.75 7.87
N VAL A 270 18.54 -11.81 8.87
CA VAL A 270 18.00 -13.05 9.40
C VAL A 270 16.97 -13.59 8.41
N ARG A 271 17.26 -14.73 7.78
CA ARG A 271 16.26 -15.43 6.96
C ARG A 271 15.20 -16.01 7.91
N PRO A 272 13.90 -15.70 7.73
CA PRO A 272 12.87 -16.29 8.56
C PRO A 272 12.92 -17.82 8.41
N ALA A 273 12.85 -18.54 9.54
CA ALA A 273 12.67 -19.98 9.52
C ALA A 273 11.43 -20.31 8.67
N LEU A 274 11.54 -21.27 7.76
CA LEU A 274 10.39 -21.74 7.00
C LEU A 274 9.32 -22.20 7.99
N ALA A 275 8.19 -21.50 8.05
CA ALA A 275 7.02 -21.99 8.75
C ALA A 275 6.59 -23.29 8.06
N MET A 276 6.81 -24.42 8.74
CA MET A 276 6.28 -25.71 8.29
C MET A 276 4.75 -25.58 8.20
N PRO A 277 4.12 -26.01 7.11
CA PRO A 277 2.66 -26.05 7.05
C PRO A 277 2.17 -26.92 8.20
N ARG A 278 1.29 -26.38 9.05
CA ARG A 278 0.56 -27.18 10.04
C ARG A 278 -0.20 -28.27 9.28
N ALA A 279 0.30 -29.49 9.32
CA ALA A 279 -0.46 -30.66 8.91
C ALA A 279 -1.78 -30.66 9.68
N ALA A 280 -2.89 -30.71 8.95
CA ALA A 280 -4.19 -30.98 9.55
C ALA A 280 -4.09 -32.32 10.27
N MET A 281 -4.06 -32.31 11.60
CA MET A 281 -4.38 -33.50 12.36
C MET A 281 -5.86 -33.78 12.13
N ALA A 282 -6.12 -34.68 11.20
CA ALA A 282 -7.38 -35.39 11.12
C ALA A 282 -7.62 -36.07 12.48
N ALA A 283 -8.75 -35.73 13.11
CA ALA A 283 -9.27 -36.46 14.25
C ALA A 283 -9.50 -37.92 13.83
N GLY A 284 -8.79 -38.83 14.49
CA GLY A 284 -9.05 -40.26 14.44
C GLY A 284 -9.77 -40.68 15.70
N TYR A 285 -10.95 -41.28 15.50
CA TYR A 285 -11.82 -42.03 16.41
C TYR A 285 -12.60 -41.26 17.48
#